data_AF-A0A1W2BIV3-F1
#
_entry.id   AF-A0A1W2BIV3-F1
#
_cell.length_a   1.000
_cell.length_b   1.000
_cell.length_c   1.000
_cell.angle_alpha   90.00
_cell.angle_beta   90.00
_cell.angle_gamma   90.00
#
_symmetry.space_group_name_H-M   'P 1'
#
loop_
_entity.id
_entity.type
_entity.pdbx_description
1 polymer ?
#
loop_
_entity_poly.entity_id
_entity_poly.type
_entity_poly.pdbx_seq_one_letter_code
_entity_poly.pdbx_strand_id
1 'polypeptide(L)'
;MAVQMAGRYGKRIRAAAMLLAVMLLVSLIGTAGAEKKNTDLLEAAFELLEEGNPFVRRYEEMTGKDIEPLFPYGVPYFFGGLSGSKGNGWFYMAYPDYFVKLCEKGSGYFQPGKRYFYGLDCTGFTRHVYKACGREAHPTLSDMMTLWELRRYHVYDSREGNEMPPYEQLKDTLQIGDLLVIKHEATRSRHIMMYIGTLRDFGYTAEEEPALAAWLDYPLVIHCGLSPFYGERFQKLIDGCPEKYGRCTTTDGGVAVSILGPAPEDAPVHEHVQKTDYNWFVMNDGGYILTAVNMSDVKYYCWYRPE
;
A
#
# COMPACT_ATOMS: atom_id res chain seq x y z
N MET A 1 14.09 55.88 40.01
CA MET A 1 13.27 55.60 38.81
C MET A 1 13.79 54.44 37.94
N ALA A 2 15.08 54.08 37.94
CA ALA A 2 15.63 53.02 37.08
C ALA A 2 15.27 51.56 37.48
N VAL A 3 14.99 51.29 38.76
CA VAL A 3 14.79 49.92 39.29
C VAL A 3 13.41 49.33 38.92
N GLN A 4 12.40 50.17 38.68
CA GLN A 4 11.04 49.71 38.32
C GLN A 4 10.89 49.32 36.84
N MET A 5 11.74 49.85 35.95
CA MET A 5 11.74 49.52 34.52
C MET A 5 12.31 48.12 34.26
N ALA A 6 13.38 47.73 34.97
CA ALA A 6 14.05 46.43 34.78
C ALA A 6 13.15 45.23 35.12
N GLY A 7 12.31 45.35 36.16
CA GLY A 7 11.39 44.27 36.58
C GLY A 7 10.24 44.00 35.60
N ARG A 8 9.78 45.03 34.86
CA ARG A 8 8.73 44.88 33.83
C ARG A 8 9.28 44.25 32.55
N TYR A 9 10.50 44.59 32.15
CA TYR A 9 11.16 43.98 31.00
C TYR A 9 11.51 42.50 31.26
N GLY A 10 12.03 42.16 32.44
CA GLY A 10 12.33 40.76 32.80
C GLY A 10 11.10 39.85 32.84
N LYS A 11 9.94 40.35 33.30
CA LYS A 11 8.67 39.60 33.26
C LYS A 11 8.15 39.38 31.84
N ARG A 12 8.27 40.38 30.96
CA ARG A 12 7.85 40.27 29.55
C ARG A 12 8.73 39.30 28.74
N ILE A 13 10.05 39.31 28.99
CA ILE A 13 10.99 38.39 28.35
C ILE A 13 10.75 36.95 28.81
N ARG A 14 10.51 36.73 30.11
CA ARG A 14 10.16 35.40 30.64
C ARG A 14 8.84 34.86 30.10
N ALA A 15 7.81 35.72 29.98
CA ALA A 15 6.53 35.35 29.40
C ALA A 15 6.67 34.99 27.91
N ALA A 16 7.43 35.77 27.13
CA ALA A 16 7.69 35.49 25.72
C ALA A 16 8.49 34.20 25.51
N ALA A 17 9.52 33.95 26.33
CA ALA A 17 10.31 32.72 26.28
C ALA A 17 9.48 31.48 26.67
N MET A 18 8.58 31.62 27.64
CA MET A 18 7.68 30.55 28.06
C MET A 18 6.62 30.26 26.99
N LEU A 19 6.09 31.29 26.31
CA LEU A 19 5.18 31.13 25.18
C LEU A 19 5.87 30.43 23.99
N LEU A 20 7.11 30.80 23.70
CA LEU A 20 7.92 30.17 22.63
C LEU A 20 8.22 28.71 22.94
N ALA A 21 8.57 28.40 24.20
CA ALA A 21 8.82 27.03 24.66
C ALA A 21 7.54 26.17 24.60
N VAL A 22 6.39 26.73 24.98
CA VAL A 22 5.09 26.04 24.86
C VAL A 22 4.73 25.83 23.39
N MET A 23 4.94 26.81 22.50
CA MET A 23 4.71 26.63 21.05
C MET A 23 5.61 25.56 20.45
N LEU A 24 6.90 25.53 20.82
CA LEU A 24 7.86 24.49 20.39
C LEU A 24 7.47 23.09 20.90
N LEU A 25 7.05 22.97 22.16
CA LEU A 25 6.58 21.71 22.73
C LEU A 25 5.27 21.24 22.07
N VAL A 26 4.33 22.15 21.81
CA VAL A 26 3.06 21.82 21.13
C VAL A 26 3.29 21.41 19.67
N SER A 27 4.25 22.03 18.97
CA SER A 27 4.60 21.63 17.60
C SER A 27 5.32 20.28 17.53
N LEU A 28 6.14 19.94 18.53
CA LEU A 28 6.88 18.67 18.58
C LEU A 28 6.00 17.46 18.95
N ILE A 29 4.95 17.66 19.74
CA ILE A 29 4.09 16.57 20.22
C ILE A 29 3.04 16.17 19.14
N GLY A 30 2.56 17.12 18.34
CA GLY A 30 1.52 16.86 17.34
C GLY A 30 2.02 16.13 16.08
N THR A 31 3.21 16.47 15.59
CA THR A 31 3.76 15.91 14.34
C THR A 31 4.35 14.52 14.55
N ALA A 32 5.10 14.32 15.64
CA ALA A 32 5.78 13.05 15.92
C ALA A 32 4.82 11.86 16.09
N GLY A 33 3.62 12.10 16.62
CA GLY A 33 2.60 11.05 16.77
C GLY A 33 1.96 10.62 15.44
N ALA A 34 1.70 11.57 14.54
CA ALA A 34 1.14 11.29 13.22
C ALA A 34 2.18 10.66 12.28
N GLU A 35 3.41 11.18 12.30
CA GLU A 35 4.55 10.64 11.57
C GLU A 35 4.80 9.18 11.96
N LYS A 36 4.90 8.89 13.27
CA LYS A 36 5.06 7.52 13.79
C LYS A 36 3.92 6.57 13.37
N LYS A 37 2.66 7.00 13.49
CA LYS A 37 1.50 6.16 13.13
C LYS A 37 1.43 5.79 11.64
N ASN A 38 1.97 6.65 10.78
CA ASN A 38 2.05 6.42 9.35
C ASN A 38 3.23 5.50 9.02
N THR A 39 4.32 5.59 9.78
CA THR A 39 5.44 4.64 9.71
C THR A 39 5.01 3.22 10.08
N ASP A 40 4.22 3.03 11.15
CA ASP A 40 3.76 1.70 11.58
C ASP A 40 2.89 1.00 10.50
N LEU A 41 2.05 1.75 9.79
CA LEU A 41 1.25 1.22 8.67
C LEU A 41 2.12 0.76 7.50
N LEU A 42 3.17 1.53 7.20
CA LEU A 42 4.09 1.21 6.11
C LEU A 42 4.90 -0.05 6.44
N GLU A 43 5.47 -0.12 7.66
CA GLU A 43 6.22 -1.29 8.15
C GLU A 43 5.35 -2.55 8.08
N ALA A 44 4.12 -2.50 8.62
CA ALA A 44 3.19 -3.64 8.57
C ALA A 44 2.76 -4.04 7.14
N ALA A 45 2.78 -3.12 6.18
CA ALA A 45 2.51 -3.43 4.79
C ALA A 45 3.74 -4.03 4.09
N PHE A 46 4.94 -3.62 4.47
CA PHE A 46 6.20 -4.13 3.95
C PHE A 46 6.51 -5.55 4.40
N GLU A 47 6.12 -5.94 5.62
CA GLU A 47 6.17 -7.33 6.08
C GLU A 47 5.41 -8.30 5.14
N LEU A 48 4.48 -7.81 4.31
CA LEU A 48 3.68 -8.64 3.40
C LEU A 48 4.31 -8.79 2.00
N LEU A 49 5.36 -8.02 1.70
CA LEU A 49 6.14 -8.14 0.46
C LEU A 49 7.11 -9.33 0.54
N GLU A 50 7.68 -9.69 -0.59
CA GLU A 50 8.73 -10.72 -0.67
C GLU A 50 10.08 -10.26 -0.09
N GLU A 51 10.91 -11.25 0.24
CA GLU A 51 12.29 -11.03 0.61
C GLU A 51 13.08 -10.36 -0.53
N GLY A 52 13.93 -9.40 -0.17
CA GLY A 52 14.73 -8.64 -1.12
C GLY A 52 13.95 -7.61 -1.94
N ASN A 53 12.69 -7.32 -1.58
CA ASN A 53 11.93 -6.27 -2.24
C ASN A 53 12.67 -4.92 -2.12
N PRO A 54 12.87 -4.19 -3.25
CA PRO A 54 13.76 -3.05 -3.24
C PRO A 54 13.20 -1.84 -2.50
N PHE A 55 11.88 -1.71 -2.36
CA PHE A 55 11.27 -0.64 -1.56
C PHE A 55 11.52 -0.87 -0.06
N VAL A 56 11.43 -2.12 0.39
CA VAL A 56 11.75 -2.51 1.77
C VAL A 56 13.23 -2.23 2.04
N ARG A 57 14.14 -2.70 1.17
CA ARG A 57 15.58 -2.44 1.32
C ARG A 57 15.92 -0.95 1.40
N ARG A 58 15.37 -0.12 0.50
CA ARG A 58 15.62 1.34 0.53
C ARG A 58 15.08 1.96 1.81
N TYR A 59 13.91 1.54 2.26
CA TYR A 59 13.34 2.00 3.51
C TYR A 59 14.22 1.64 4.72
N GLU A 60 14.73 0.42 4.79
CA GLU A 60 15.66 -0.04 5.83
C GLU A 60 16.97 0.76 5.80
N GLU A 61 17.56 0.97 4.62
CA GLU A 61 18.76 1.80 4.45
C GLU A 61 18.56 3.24 4.94
N MET A 62 17.39 3.83 4.69
CA MET A 62 17.07 5.20 5.07
C MET A 62 16.74 5.35 6.57
N THR A 63 16.12 4.35 7.18
CA THR A 63 15.57 4.44 8.54
C THR A 63 16.36 3.67 9.59
N GLY A 64 17.22 2.74 9.18
CA GLY A 64 17.91 1.80 10.05
C GLY A 64 16.98 0.75 10.69
N LYS A 65 15.75 0.61 10.19
CA LYS A 65 14.82 -0.47 10.58
C LYS A 65 15.20 -1.77 9.88
N ASP A 66 14.74 -2.87 10.46
CA ASP A 66 14.86 -4.23 9.92
C ASP A 66 13.45 -4.79 9.81
N ILE A 67 13.01 -5.06 8.58
CA ILE A 67 11.64 -5.49 8.26
C ILE A 67 11.70 -6.92 7.74
N GLU A 68 11.42 -7.86 8.62
CA GLU A 68 11.36 -9.27 8.26
C GLU A 68 10.06 -9.56 7.46
N PRO A 69 10.17 -10.07 6.21
CA PRO A 69 9.00 -10.54 5.47
C PRO A 69 8.30 -11.69 6.22
N LEU A 70 6.96 -11.65 6.30
CA LEU A 70 6.18 -12.77 6.86
C LEU A 70 6.39 -14.06 6.08
N PHE A 71 6.57 -13.95 4.77
CA PHE A 71 6.86 -15.10 3.93
C PHE A 71 7.90 -14.75 2.85
N PRO A 72 8.90 -15.61 2.59
CA PRO A 72 10.00 -15.28 1.66
C PRO A 72 9.57 -14.94 0.24
N TYR A 73 8.53 -15.59 -0.29
CA TYR A 73 8.01 -15.35 -1.65
C TYR A 73 6.90 -14.28 -1.67
N GLY A 74 6.71 -13.57 -0.56
CA GLY A 74 5.64 -12.59 -0.37
C GLY A 74 4.28 -13.24 -0.13
N VAL A 75 3.27 -12.41 0.12
CA VAL A 75 1.91 -12.88 0.39
C VAL A 75 1.14 -13.11 -0.92
N PRO A 76 0.57 -14.31 -1.15
CA PRO A 76 -0.17 -14.63 -2.37
C PRO A 76 -1.56 -13.97 -2.39
N TYR A 77 -2.07 -13.71 -3.59
CA TYR A 77 -3.46 -13.29 -3.77
C TYR A 77 -4.40 -14.47 -3.58
N PHE A 78 -5.47 -14.25 -2.82
CA PHE A 78 -6.56 -15.21 -2.63
C PHE A 78 -7.88 -14.45 -2.47
N PHE A 79 -8.81 -14.65 -3.41
CA PHE A 79 -10.12 -13.99 -3.39
C PHE A 79 -10.93 -14.39 -2.16
N GLY A 80 -11.40 -13.42 -1.37
CA GLY A 80 -12.02 -13.67 -0.08
C GLY A 80 -11.02 -14.02 1.03
N GLY A 81 -9.73 -13.74 0.84
CA GLY A 81 -8.72 -13.82 1.90
C GLY A 81 -9.15 -13.00 3.12
N LEU A 82 -9.01 -13.57 4.32
CA LEU A 82 -9.53 -13.05 5.59
C LEU A 82 -11.07 -12.98 5.77
N SER A 83 -11.88 -13.44 4.81
CA SER A 83 -13.36 -13.43 4.94
C SER A 83 -13.96 -14.58 5.79
N GLY A 84 -13.14 -15.41 6.44
CA GLY A 84 -13.59 -16.57 7.22
C GLY A 84 -13.61 -16.32 8.73
N SER A 85 -14.71 -16.70 9.39
CA SER A 85 -14.93 -16.64 10.83
C SER A 85 -13.84 -17.37 11.65
N LYS A 86 -12.82 -16.62 12.02
CA LYS A 86 -11.81 -16.76 13.09
C LYS A 86 -10.67 -15.85 12.61
N GLY A 87 -10.74 -14.55 12.93
CA GLY A 87 -9.90 -13.50 12.34
C GLY A 87 -8.47 -13.96 12.06
N ASN A 88 -8.00 -13.76 10.82
CA ASN A 88 -6.66 -14.16 10.33
C ASN A 88 -6.26 -15.64 10.50
N GLY A 89 -7.12 -16.52 11.01
CA GLY A 89 -6.73 -17.87 11.42
C GLY A 89 -6.15 -18.70 10.28
N TRP A 90 -6.82 -18.75 9.13
CA TRP A 90 -6.33 -19.48 7.95
C TRP A 90 -5.02 -18.92 7.39
N PHE A 91 -4.82 -17.61 7.51
CA PHE A 91 -3.63 -16.93 7.01
C PHE A 91 -2.37 -17.35 7.79
N TYR A 92 -2.49 -17.48 9.11
CA TYR A 92 -1.39 -17.88 9.98
C TYR A 92 -1.37 -19.38 10.34
N MET A 93 -2.28 -20.18 9.78
CA MET A 93 -2.49 -21.57 10.21
C MET A 93 -1.28 -22.49 9.97
N ALA A 94 -0.44 -22.14 9.00
CA ALA A 94 0.76 -22.88 8.66
C ALA A 94 2.05 -22.09 8.91
N TYR A 95 1.96 -20.86 9.45
CA TYR A 95 3.12 -19.98 9.64
C TYR A 95 4.27 -20.71 10.39
N PRO A 96 5.53 -20.63 9.92
CA PRO A 96 6.05 -19.74 8.87
C PRO A 96 5.84 -20.21 7.42
N ASP A 97 5.13 -21.31 7.20
CA ASP A 97 4.85 -21.85 5.88
C ASP A 97 3.53 -21.35 5.29
N TYR A 98 3.38 -21.55 3.98
CA TYR A 98 2.16 -21.19 3.27
C TYR A 98 1.04 -22.20 3.52
N PHE A 99 -0.10 -21.71 3.97
CA PHE A 99 -1.30 -22.54 4.08
C PHE A 99 -1.88 -22.81 2.68
N VAL A 100 -2.18 -24.08 2.37
CA VAL A 100 -2.79 -24.48 1.10
C VAL A 100 -4.25 -24.84 1.31
N LYS A 101 -5.14 -24.16 0.59
CA LYS A 101 -6.59 -24.36 0.68
C LYS A 101 -7.14 -25.04 -0.57
N LEU A 102 -8.00 -26.04 -0.36
CA LEU A 102 -8.83 -26.61 -1.43
C LEU A 102 -9.92 -25.60 -1.83
N CYS A 103 -10.01 -25.28 -3.11
CA CYS A 103 -11.11 -24.50 -3.66
C CYS A 103 -12.36 -25.38 -3.76
N GLU A 104 -13.29 -25.22 -2.83
CA GLU A 104 -14.56 -25.98 -2.82
C GLU A 104 -15.58 -25.42 -3.82
N LYS A 105 -15.63 -24.10 -3.95
CA LYS A 105 -16.52 -23.37 -4.86
C LYS A 105 -15.69 -22.51 -5.78
N GLY A 106 -15.91 -22.67 -7.08
CA GLY A 106 -15.19 -21.91 -8.11
C GLY A 106 -15.54 -20.44 -8.08
N SER A 107 -14.63 -19.63 -8.62
CA SER A 107 -14.82 -18.20 -8.88
C SER A 107 -14.26 -17.85 -10.25
N GLY A 108 -14.34 -16.57 -10.63
CA GLY A 108 -13.63 -16.07 -11.81
C GLY A 108 -12.11 -16.28 -11.76
N TYR A 109 -11.55 -16.52 -10.57
CA TYR A 109 -10.10 -16.64 -10.33
C TYR A 109 -9.66 -18.05 -9.94
N PHE A 110 -10.53 -18.85 -9.30
CA PHE A 110 -10.18 -20.16 -8.74
C PHE A 110 -11.06 -21.28 -9.27
N GLN A 111 -10.44 -22.43 -9.58
CA GLN A 111 -11.13 -23.60 -10.10
C GLN A 111 -11.53 -24.58 -8.98
N PRO A 112 -12.78 -25.09 -8.95
CA PRO A 112 -13.19 -26.10 -7.99
C PRO A 112 -12.29 -27.35 -8.03
N GLY A 113 -11.98 -27.91 -6.87
CA GLY A 113 -11.17 -29.12 -6.72
C GLY A 113 -9.66 -28.91 -6.84
N LYS A 114 -9.20 -27.70 -7.19
CA LYS A 114 -7.78 -27.33 -7.18
C LYS A 114 -7.37 -26.80 -5.80
N ARG A 115 -6.08 -26.92 -5.49
CA ARG A 115 -5.47 -26.41 -4.26
C ARG A 115 -4.69 -25.15 -4.59
N TYR A 116 -4.81 -24.12 -3.76
CA TYR A 116 -4.12 -22.84 -3.96
C TYR A 116 -3.49 -22.40 -2.65
N PHE A 117 -2.41 -21.62 -2.75
CA PHE A 117 -1.87 -20.90 -1.61
C PHE A 117 -2.92 -19.92 -1.09
N TYR A 118 -3.24 -20.01 0.19
CA TYR A 118 -4.14 -19.08 0.85
C TYR A 118 -3.38 -17.81 1.21
N GLY A 119 -4.00 -16.67 0.93
CA GLY A 119 -3.43 -15.37 1.22
C GLY A 119 -4.51 -14.31 1.36
N LEU A 120 -4.30 -13.15 0.76
CA LEU A 120 -5.15 -11.97 0.95
C LEU A 120 -5.83 -11.57 -0.36
N ASP A 121 -7.00 -10.94 -0.28
CA ASP A 121 -7.48 -10.07 -1.34
C ASP A 121 -7.17 -8.61 -0.99
N CYS A 122 -7.54 -7.66 -1.85
CA CYS A 122 -7.25 -6.25 -1.64
C CYS A 122 -7.80 -5.70 -0.31
N THR A 123 -9.00 -6.13 0.11
CA THR A 123 -9.60 -5.74 1.39
C THR A 123 -8.97 -6.50 2.56
N GLY A 124 -8.63 -7.78 2.37
CA GLY A 124 -7.88 -8.57 3.33
C GLY A 124 -6.53 -7.95 3.65
N PHE A 125 -5.82 -7.46 2.63
CA PHE A 125 -4.57 -6.74 2.77
C PHE A 125 -4.69 -5.50 3.67
N THR A 126 -5.55 -4.55 3.32
CA THR A 126 -5.67 -3.30 4.10
C THR A 126 -6.15 -3.57 5.53
N ARG A 127 -7.06 -4.53 5.73
CA ARG A 127 -7.52 -4.93 7.06
C ARG A 127 -6.46 -5.65 7.88
N HIS A 128 -5.58 -6.40 7.23
CA HIS A 128 -4.44 -7.03 7.88
C HIS A 128 -3.51 -5.97 8.45
N VAL A 129 -3.09 -5.02 7.60
CA VAL A 129 -2.23 -3.90 7.98
C VAL A 129 -2.86 -3.11 9.13
N TYR A 130 -4.15 -2.78 9.03
CA TYR A 130 -4.83 -2.02 10.09
C TYR A 130 -4.84 -2.77 11.42
N LYS A 131 -5.14 -4.07 11.38
CA LYS A 131 -5.14 -4.89 12.58
C LYS A 131 -3.74 -5.01 13.19
N ALA A 132 -2.69 -5.16 12.39
CA ALA A 132 -1.31 -5.19 12.86
C ALA A 132 -0.93 -3.90 13.61
N CYS A 133 -1.46 -2.76 13.17
CA CYS A 133 -1.27 -1.46 13.81
C CYS A 133 -2.32 -1.13 14.90
N GLY A 134 -3.15 -2.09 15.32
CA GLY A 134 -4.18 -1.89 16.35
C GLY A 134 -5.33 -0.95 15.93
N ARG A 135 -5.55 -0.76 14.63
CA ARG A 135 -6.64 0.06 14.07
C ARG A 135 -7.89 -0.79 13.80
N GLU A 136 -9.05 -0.13 13.84
CA GLU A 136 -10.30 -0.73 13.41
C GLU A 136 -10.30 -0.96 11.89
N ALA A 137 -11.03 -1.98 11.44
CA ALA A 137 -11.18 -2.22 10.01
C ALA A 137 -11.94 -1.07 9.34
N HIS A 138 -11.45 -0.61 8.19
CA HIS A 138 -12.18 0.36 7.39
C HIS A 138 -13.56 -0.18 6.94
N PRO A 139 -14.52 0.73 6.61
CA PRO A 139 -15.83 0.37 6.07
C PRO A 139 -15.73 -0.44 4.77
N THR A 140 -16.84 -0.98 4.28
CA THR A 140 -16.80 -1.70 2.99
C THR A 140 -16.39 -0.76 1.85
N LEU A 141 -15.79 -1.30 0.78
CA LEU A 141 -15.40 -0.48 -0.37
C LEU A 141 -16.59 0.26 -1.00
N SER A 142 -17.79 -0.33 -0.95
CA SER A 142 -18.99 0.36 -1.42
C SER A 142 -19.33 1.54 -0.50
N ASP A 143 -19.31 1.32 0.81
CA ASP A 143 -19.65 2.34 1.79
C ASP A 143 -18.70 3.54 1.71
N MET A 144 -17.39 3.28 1.65
CA MET A 144 -16.37 4.31 1.48
C MET A 144 -16.60 5.18 0.24
N MET A 145 -17.19 4.63 -0.83
CA MET A 145 -17.47 5.41 -2.03
C MET A 145 -18.82 6.14 -1.96
N THR A 146 -19.86 5.53 -1.39
CA THR A 146 -21.25 5.98 -1.56
C THR A 146 -21.87 6.65 -0.35
N LEU A 147 -21.45 6.31 0.88
CA LEU A 147 -22.08 6.83 2.08
C LEU A 147 -21.71 8.31 2.31
N TRP A 148 -22.72 9.12 2.60
CA TRP A 148 -22.57 10.56 2.73
C TRP A 148 -21.77 10.94 3.97
N GLU A 149 -22.02 10.24 5.08
CA GLU A 149 -21.38 10.42 6.38
C GLU A 149 -19.87 10.14 6.36
N LEU A 150 -19.41 9.30 5.42
CA LEU A 150 -17.99 8.97 5.25
C LEU A 150 -17.23 9.99 4.39
N ARG A 151 -17.92 10.94 3.75
CA ARG A 151 -17.29 11.95 2.88
C ARG A 151 -16.31 12.86 3.59
N ARG A 152 -16.49 13.08 4.90
CA ARG A 152 -15.55 13.87 5.71
C ARG A 152 -14.14 13.26 5.76
N TYR A 153 -14.01 11.99 5.39
CA TYR A 153 -12.75 11.26 5.30
C TYR A 153 -12.17 11.26 3.89
N HIS A 154 -12.83 11.88 2.91
CA HIS A 154 -12.32 11.93 1.54
C HIS A 154 -11.32 13.06 1.41
N VAL A 155 -10.08 12.72 1.05
CA VAL A 155 -9.08 13.70 0.61
C VAL A 155 -9.46 14.20 -0.78
N TYR A 156 -9.81 13.27 -1.67
CA TYR A 156 -10.31 13.51 -3.02
C TYR A 156 -11.34 12.45 -3.40
N ASP A 157 -12.24 12.76 -4.32
CA ASP A 157 -13.12 11.78 -4.95
C ASP A 157 -13.55 12.19 -6.35
N SER A 158 -14.30 11.33 -7.04
CA SER A 158 -14.75 11.56 -8.40
C SER A 158 -15.89 12.60 -8.54
N ARG A 159 -16.14 13.44 -7.53
CA ARG A 159 -17.23 14.43 -7.53
C ARG A 159 -16.70 15.81 -7.86
N GLU A 160 -17.58 16.61 -8.45
CA GLU A 160 -17.28 17.99 -8.82
C GLU A 160 -16.86 18.82 -7.60
N GLY A 161 -15.71 19.49 -7.73
CA GLY A 161 -15.11 20.33 -6.69
C GLY A 161 -14.26 19.59 -5.65
N ASN A 162 -14.11 18.27 -5.76
CA ASN A 162 -13.27 17.45 -4.89
C ASN A 162 -12.37 16.49 -5.67
N GLU A 163 -12.16 16.76 -6.96
CA GLU A 163 -11.35 15.96 -7.85
C GLU A 163 -9.89 15.93 -7.38
N MET A 164 -9.22 14.80 -7.62
CA MET A 164 -7.79 14.70 -7.36
C MET A 164 -7.01 15.63 -8.33
N PRO A 165 -5.98 16.34 -7.84
CA PRO A 165 -5.09 17.11 -8.71
C PRO A 165 -4.28 16.18 -9.63
N PRO A 166 -3.48 16.74 -10.57
CA PRO A 166 -2.50 15.97 -11.32
C PRO A 166 -1.66 15.05 -10.42
N TYR A 167 -1.30 13.86 -10.93
CA TYR A 167 -0.71 12.80 -10.11
C TYR A 167 0.57 13.23 -9.38
N GLU A 168 1.43 14.01 -10.04
CA GLU A 168 2.68 14.54 -9.50
C GLU A 168 2.50 15.51 -8.31
N GLN A 169 1.28 16.00 -8.11
CA GLN A 169 0.92 16.93 -7.02
C GLN A 169 0.26 16.19 -5.84
N LEU A 170 -0.09 14.90 -5.99
CA LEU A 170 -0.77 14.16 -4.93
C LEU A 170 0.08 13.99 -3.68
N LYS A 171 1.41 13.94 -3.83
CA LYS A 171 2.35 13.88 -2.69
C LYS A 171 2.25 15.07 -1.74
N ASP A 172 1.72 16.21 -2.21
CA ASP A 172 1.63 17.43 -1.40
C ASP A 172 0.47 17.37 -0.37
N THR A 173 -0.45 16.41 -0.54
CA THR A 173 -1.66 16.31 0.29
C THR A 173 -1.94 14.92 0.83
N LEU A 174 -1.57 13.86 0.11
CA LEU A 174 -1.70 12.49 0.56
C LEU A 174 -0.76 12.19 1.72
N GLN A 175 -1.19 11.28 2.59
CA GLN A 175 -0.41 10.77 3.71
C GLN A 175 -0.26 9.26 3.54
N ILE A 176 0.91 8.74 3.92
CA ILE A 176 1.14 7.28 3.97
C ILE A 176 0.00 6.65 4.78
N GLY A 177 -0.65 5.64 4.20
CA GLY A 177 -1.83 5.00 4.79
C GLY A 177 -3.18 5.45 4.20
N ASP A 178 -3.22 6.54 3.43
CA ASP A 178 -4.41 6.93 2.68
C ASP A 178 -4.78 5.83 1.68
N LEU A 179 -6.08 5.53 1.60
CA LEU A 179 -6.60 4.42 0.82
C LEU A 179 -7.22 4.93 -0.48
N LEU A 180 -6.69 4.52 -1.62
CA LEU A 180 -7.37 4.69 -2.90
C LEU A 180 -8.34 3.55 -3.11
N VAL A 181 -9.64 3.87 -3.16
CA VAL A 181 -10.68 2.94 -3.62
C VAL A 181 -11.09 3.33 -5.03
N ILE A 182 -10.99 2.39 -5.97
CA ILE A 182 -11.41 2.57 -7.35
C ILE A 182 -12.52 1.59 -7.73
N LYS A 183 -13.30 1.96 -8.73
CA LYS A 183 -14.25 1.07 -9.40
C LYS A 183 -14.02 1.11 -10.91
N HIS A 184 -13.66 -0.04 -11.45
CA HIS A 184 -13.52 -0.25 -12.90
C HIS A 184 -14.91 -0.31 -13.54
N GLU A 185 -15.16 0.53 -14.54
CA GLU A 185 -16.47 0.57 -15.18
C GLU A 185 -16.75 -0.68 -16.02
N ALA A 186 -15.73 -1.23 -16.69
CA ALA A 186 -15.90 -2.38 -17.58
C ALA A 186 -16.31 -3.64 -16.82
N THR A 187 -15.67 -3.89 -15.66
CA THR A 187 -15.88 -5.11 -14.87
C THR A 187 -16.81 -4.93 -13.68
N ARG A 188 -17.13 -3.67 -13.33
CA ARG A 188 -17.83 -3.28 -12.08
C ARG A 188 -17.12 -3.75 -10.80
N SER A 189 -15.87 -4.22 -10.92
CA SER A 189 -15.04 -4.61 -9.79
C SER A 189 -14.56 -3.38 -9.04
N ARG A 190 -14.29 -3.55 -7.74
CA ARG A 190 -13.67 -2.54 -6.90
C ARG A 190 -12.30 -3.03 -6.46
N HIS A 191 -11.38 -2.11 -6.32
CA HIS A 191 -10.05 -2.38 -5.81
C HIS A 191 -9.69 -1.33 -4.76
N ILE A 192 -8.87 -1.72 -3.79
CA ILE A 192 -8.36 -0.84 -2.75
C ILE A 192 -6.85 -0.98 -2.66
N MET A 193 -6.18 0.16 -2.56
CA MET A 193 -4.73 0.29 -2.53
C MET A 193 -4.35 1.33 -1.47
N MET A 194 -3.17 1.19 -0.88
CA MET A 194 -2.68 2.11 0.16
C MET A 194 -1.52 2.95 -0.38
N TYR A 195 -1.57 4.27 -0.22
CA TYR A 195 -0.48 5.16 -0.59
C TYR A 195 0.73 4.98 0.34
N ILE A 196 1.92 4.92 -0.25
CA ILE A 196 3.19 4.69 0.47
C ILE A 196 4.25 5.76 0.21
N GLY A 197 3.91 6.83 -0.51
CA GLY A 197 4.86 7.85 -0.94
C GLY A 197 5.07 7.84 -2.45
N THR A 198 6.25 8.28 -2.88
CA THR A 198 6.69 8.39 -4.26
C THR A 198 8.04 7.70 -4.43
N LEU A 199 8.53 7.52 -5.65
CA LEU A 199 9.88 6.97 -5.88
C LEU A 199 10.96 7.83 -5.19
N ARG A 200 10.81 9.16 -5.16
CA ARG A 200 11.75 10.03 -4.45
C ARG A 200 11.76 9.81 -2.94
N ASP A 201 10.62 9.46 -2.34
CA ASP A 201 10.54 9.17 -0.91
C ASP A 201 11.32 7.89 -0.53
N PHE A 202 11.63 7.04 -1.52
CA PHE A 202 12.53 5.88 -1.39
C PHE A 202 13.94 6.13 -1.95
N GLY A 203 14.29 7.40 -2.21
CA GLY A 203 15.62 7.80 -2.64
C GLY A 203 15.98 7.54 -4.10
N TYR A 204 15.03 7.08 -4.93
CA TYR A 204 15.29 6.84 -6.35
C TYR A 204 15.50 8.16 -7.11
N THR A 205 16.44 8.15 -8.04
CA THR A 205 16.75 9.30 -8.92
C THR A 205 16.57 8.97 -10.40
N ALA A 206 16.61 10.00 -11.24
CA ALA A 206 16.51 9.83 -12.69
C ALA A 206 17.76 9.17 -13.28
N GLU A 207 18.91 9.28 -12.61
CA GLU A 207 20.15 8.62 -13.00
C GLU A 207 20.10 7.11 -12.72
N GLU A 208 19.51 6.71 -11.59
CA GLU A 208 19.34 5.28 -11.24
C GLU A 208 18.24 4.61 -12.05
N GLU A 209 17.11 5.30 -12.25
CA GLU A 209 15.91 4.77 -12.92
C GLU A 209 15.48 5.68 -14.08
N PRO A 210 16.24 5.74 -15.19
CA PRO A 210 15.98 6.68 -16.29
C PRO A 210 14.63 6.46 -16.98
N ALA A 211 14.16 5.21 -17.04
CA ALA A 211 12.84 4.88 -17.56
C ALA A 211 11.68 5.41 -16.69
N LEU A 212 11.95 5.79 -15.43
CA LEU A 212 10.98 6.32 -14.49
C LEU A 212 11.15 7.82 -14.22
N ALA A 213 12.08 8.50 -14.90
CA ALA A 213 12.49 9.88 -14.59
C ALA A 213 11.32 10.88 -14.57
N ALA A 214 10.32 10.71 -15.44
CA ALA A 214 9.14 11.57 -15.52
C ALA A 214 8.11 11.32 -14.39
N TRP A 215 8.21 10.18 -13.71
CA TRP A 215 7.22 9.71 -12.73
C TRP A 215 7.77 9.58 -11.31
N LEU A 216 8.95 10.14 -11.03
CA LEU A 216 9.58 10.04 -9.71
C LEU A 216 8.73 10.60 -8.57
N ASP A 217 7.87 11.59 -8.88
CA ASP A 217 6.96 12.25 -7.94
C ASP A 217 5.54 11.70 -7.98
N TYR A 218 5.29 10.65 -8.78
CA TYR A 218 3.97 10.04 -8.90
C TYR A 218 3.70 9.10 -7.71
N PRO A 219 2.42 8.89 -7.34
CA PRO A 219 2.08 8.10 -6.18
C PRO A 219 2.42 6.63 -6.38
N LEU A 220 3.14 6.08 -5.42
CA LEU A 220 3.28 4.66 -5.22
C LEU A 220 2.16 4.16 -4.31
N VAL A 221 1.62 3.01 -4.67
CA VAL A 221 0.64 2.30 -3.86
C VAL A 221 1.03 0.86 -3.63
N ILE A 222 0.82 0.38 -2.42
CA ILE A 222 0.90 -1.03 -2.07
C ILE A 222 -0.50 -1.63 -2.01
N HIS A 223 -0.65 -2.83 -2.56
CA HIS A 223 -1.95 -3.50 -2.62
C HIS A 223 -1.79 -4.99 -2.83
N CYS A 224 -2.86 -5.75 -2.59
CA CYS A 224 -2.93 -7.16 -2.93
C CYS A 224 -3.88 -7.36 -4.10
N GLY A 225 -3.36 -7.83 -5.22
CA GLY A 225 -4.13 -8.01 -6.44
C GLY A 225 -3.43 -8.95 -7.41
N LEU A 226 -3.94 -8.99 -8.63
CA LEU A 226 -3.29 -9.75 -9.69
C LEU A 226 -1.94 -9.10 -10.05
N SER A 227 -0.96 -9.93 -10.38
CA SER A 227 0.39 -9.52 -10.74
C SER A 227 1.03 -10.51 -11.71
N PRO A 228 1.70 -10.04 -12.78
CA PRO A 228 2.19 -10.91 -13.85
C PRO A 228 3.34 -11.83 -13.39
N PHE A 229 4.05 -11.50 -12.31
CA PHE A 229 5.26 -12.20 -11.88
C PHE A 229 5.05 -13.21 -10.74
N TYR A 230 3.88 -13.18 -10.10
CA TYR A 230 3.58 -14.05 -8.97
C TYR A 230 3.40 -15.51 -9.38
N GLY A 231 2.90 -15.76 -10.59
CA GLY A 231 2.73 -17.10 -11.15
C GLY A 231 4.04 -17.89 -11.18
N GLU A 232 5.09 -17.32 -11.77
CA GLU A 232 6.42 -17.93 -11.84
C GLU A 232 7.08 -18.02 -10.45
N ARG A 233 6.93 -16.97 -9.63
CA ARG A 233 7.48 -16.93 -8.28
C ARG A 233 6.98 -18.09 -7.42
N PHE A 234 5.66 -18.31 -7.40
CA PHE A 234 5.07 -19.41 -6.64
C PHE A 234 5.25 -20.77 -7.31
N GLN A 235 5.45 -20.83 -8.63
CA GLN A 235 5.85 -22.07 -9.29
C GLN A 235 7.24 -22.53 -8.82
N LYS A 236 8.20 -21.62 -8.68
CA LYS A 236 9.53 -21.93 -8.12
C LYS A 236 9.44 -22.52 -6.70
N LEU A 237 8.54 -22.00 -5.87
CA LEU A 237 8.27 -22.56 -4.53
C LEU A 237 7.69 -23.97 -4.60
N ILE A 238 6.74 -24.22 -5.51
CA ILE A 238 6.14 -25.54 -5.71
C ILE A 238 7.20 -26.56 -6.13
N ASP A 239 8.04 -26.17 -7.10
CA ASP A 239 9.09 -27.03 -7.66
C ASP A 239 10.21 -27.28 -6.65
N GLY A 240 10.50 -26.31 -5.78
CA GLY A 240 11.52 -26.42 -4.73
C GLY A 240 11.09 -27.22 -3.50
N CYS A 241 9.78 -27.40 -3.26
CA CYS A 241 9.23 -28.16 -2.13
C CYS A 241 8.06 -29.07 -2.56
N PRO A 242 8.28 -30.01 -3.50
CA PRO A 242 7.21 -30.79 -4.12
C PRO A 242 6.48 -31.72 -3.13
N GLU A 243 7.16 -32.17 -2.08
CA GLU A 243 6.58 -32.98 -1.01
C GLU A 243 5.48 -32.23 -0.23
N LYS A 244 5.58 -30.89 -0.19
CA LYS A 244 4.66 -30.02 0.53
C LYS A 244 3.64 -29.37 -0.39
N TYR A 245 4.10 -28.84 -1.52
CA TYR A 245 3.30 -28.00 -2.40
C TYR A 245 3.07 -28.59 -3.78
N GLY A 246 3.57 -29.80 -4.11
CA GLY A 246 3.48 -30.38 -5.46
C GLY A 246 2.06 -30.65 -5.99
N ARG A 247 1.02 -30.48 -5.16
CA ARG A 247 -0.40 -30.53 -5.57
C ARG A 247 -1.06 -29.14 -5.65
N CYS A 248 -0.31 -28.09 -5.37
CA CYS A 248 -0.78 -26.72 -5.41
C CYS A 248 -0.78 -26.21 -6.85
N THR A 249 -1.80 -25.43 -7.18
CA THR A 249 -1.85 -24.59 -8.36
C THR A 249 -1.30 -23.23 -7.96
N THR A 250 -0.49 -22.64 -8.85
CA THR A 250 0.08 -21.30 -8.61
C THR A 250 -1.00 -20.23 -8.46
N THR A 251 -0.63 -19.09 -7.88
CA THR A 251 -1.47 -17.90 -7.80
C THR A 251 -0.97 -16.85 -8.78
N ASP A 252 -1.87 -15.98 -9.18
CA ASP A 252 -1.66 -15.03 -10.27
C ASP A 252 -1.50 -13.61 -9.74
N GLY A 253 -1.11 -13.50 -8.47
CA GLY A 253 -1.08 -12.25 -7.76
C GLY A 253 -0.58 -12.37 -6.33
N GLY A 254 -0.48 -11.22 -5.68
CA GLY A 254 -0.06 -11.08 -4.30
C GLY A 254 0.09 -9.62 -3.92
N VAL A 255 0.78 -9.39 -2.81
CA VAL A 255 1.07 -8.02 -2.34
C VAL A 255 2.20 -7.43 -3.18
N ALA A 256 1.98 -6.28 -3.80
CA ALA A 256 2.96 -5.63 -4.64
C ALA A 256 2.87 -4.11 -4.51
N VAL A 257 3.98 -3.45 -4.85
CA VAL A 257 4.04 -2.01 -5.08
C VAL A 257 3.79 -1.72 -6.56
N SER A 258 2.92 -0.76 -6.83
CA SER A 258 2.57 -0.25 -8.16
C SER A 258 2.64 1.27 -8.18
N ILE A 259 2.78 1.84 -9.38
CA ILE A 259 2.75 3.28 -9.61
C ILE A 259 1.41 3.70 -10.22
N LEU A 260 0.87 4.82 -9.76
CA LEU A 260 -0.35 5.43 -10.27
C LEU A 260 -0.03 6.59 -11.19
N GLY A 261 -0.68 6.65 -12.35
CA GLY A 261 -0.67 7.84 -13.21
C GLY A 261 0.08 7.75 -14.54
N PRO A 262 1.15 6.94 -14.71
CA PRO A 262 1.70 6.72 -16.05
C PRO A 262 0.61 6.21 -17.00
N ALA A 263 0.63 6.68 -18.25
CA ALA A 263 -0.26 6.13 -19.26
C ALA A 263 0.21 4.70 -19.60
N PRO A 264 -0.71 3.77 -19.94
CA PRO A 264 -0.32 2.41 -20.34
C PRO A 264 0.81 2.37 -21.37
N GLU A 265 0.77 3.24 -22.38
CA GLU A 265 1.73 3.39 -23.47
C GLU A 265 3.11 3.92 -23.05
N ASP A 266 3.23 4.50 -21.86
CA ASP A 266 4.51 5.00 -21.35
C ASP A 266 5.37 3.89 -20.75
N ALA A 267 4.75 2.77 -20.34
CA ALA A 267 5.47 1.63 -19.81
C ALA A 267 6.22 0.91 -20.95
N PRO A 268 7.49 0.53 -20.77
CA PRO A 268 8.27 -0.12 -21.82
C PRO A 268 7.81 -1.55 -22.14
N VAL A 269 7.02 -2.17 -21.25
CA VAL A 269 6.55 -3.55 -21.40
C VAL A 269 5.04 -3.60 -21.30
N HIS A 270 4.41 -4.26 -22.29
CA HIS A 270 2.97 -4.53 -22.34
C HIS A 270 2.75 -6.01 -22.62
N GLU A 271 2.14 -6.73 -21.68
CA GLU A 271 1.83 -8.15 -21.89
C GLU A 271 0.46 -8.52 -21.35
N HIS A 272 -0.18 -9.45 -22.07
CA HIS A 272 -1.38 -10.12 -21.60
C HIS A 272 -0.99 -11.33 -20.75
N VAL A 273 -1.08 -11.20 -19.43
CA VAL A 273 -0.83 -12.30 -18.52
C VAL A 273 -2.18 -12.84 -18.02
N GLN A 274 -2.50 -14.03 -18.53
CA GLN A 274 -3.69 -14.82 -18.23
C GLN A 274 -5.04 -14.19 -18.62
N LYS A 275 -5.52 -13.22 -17.84
CA LYS A 275 -6.83 -12.57 -18.01
C LYS A 275 -6.74 -11.04 -17.98
N THR A 276 -5.54 -10.50 -17.91
CA THR A 276 -5.32 -9.08 -17.64
C THR A 276 -4.14 -8.59 -18.44
N ASP A 277 -4.32 -7.43 -19.08
CA ASP A 277 -3.25 -6.69 -19.72
C ASP A 277 -2.49 -5.90 -18.65
N TYR A 278 -1.17 -6.08 -18.61
CA TYR A 278 -0.29 -5.38 -17.69
C TYR A 278 0.66 -4.47 -18.45
N ASN A 279 0.95 -3.35 -17.81
CA ASN A 279 1.93 -2.37 -18.25
C ASN A 279 2.89 -2.14 -17.08
N TRP A 280 4.20 -2.25 -17.29
CA TRP A 280 5.15 -2.10 -16.19
C TRP A 280 6.51 -1.55 -16.59
N PHE A 281 7.18 -1.02 -15.59
CA PHE A 281 8.58 -0.63 -15.62
C PHE A 281 9.43 -1.71 -14.96
N VAL A 282 10.64 -1.89 -15.46
CA VAL A 282 11.63 -2.78 -14.88
C VAL A 282 12.63 -1.92 -14.12
N MET A 283 12.70 -2.11 -12.80
CA MET A 283 13.58 -1.37 -11.90
C MET A 283 14.80 -2.20 -11.50
N ASN A 284 15.84 -1.53 -10.99
CA ASN A 284 17.06 -2.11 -10.43
C ASN A 284 17.70 -3.14 -11.37
N ASP A 285 17.95 -2.76 -12.63
CA ASP A 285 18.57 -3.60 -13.66
C ASP A 285 17.88 -4.97 -13.88
N GLY A 286 16.56 -5.05 -13.70
CA GLY A 286 15.81 -6.31 -13.83
C GLY A 286 15.35 -6.92 -12.51
N GLY A 287 15.69 -6.30 -11.37
CA GLY A 287 15.41 -6.81 -10.04
C GLY A 287 13.96 -6.71 -9.59
N TYR A 288 13.16 -5.79 -10.15
CA TYR A 288 11.77 -5.61 -9.73
C TYR A 288 10.85 -5.10 -10.85
N ILE A 289 9.60 -5.57 -10.85
CA ILE A 289 8.56 -5.18 -11.80
C ILE A 289 7.62 -4.19 -11.11
N LEU A 290 7.70 -2.92 -11.49
CA LEU A 290 6.81 -1.87 -11.02
C LEU A 290 5.64 -1.73 -11.99
N THR A 291 4.51 -2.34 -11.65
CA THR A 291 3.31 -2.26 -12.49
C THR A 291 2.67 -0.88 -12.42
N ALA A 292 2.17 -0.40 -13.56
CA ALA A 292 1.35 0.80 -13.64
C ALA A 292 -0.12 0.43 -13.42
N VAL A 293 -0.78 1.09 -12.47
CA VAL A 293 -2.20 0.88 -12.22
C VAL A 293 -3.00 1.50 -13.36
N ASN A 294 -3.81 0.68 -14.03
CA ASN A 294 -4.68 1.17 -15.10
C ASN A 294 -5.87 1.95 -14.53
N MET A 295 -5.86 3.27 -14.76
CA MET A 295 -6.93 4.19 -14.36
C MET A 295 -7.86 4.59 -15.51
N SER A 296 -7.64 4.08 -16.73
CA SER A 296 -8.33 4.55 -17.94
C SER A 296 -9.84 4.27 -17.95
N ASP A 297 -10.31 3.20 -17.30
CA ASP A 297 -11.72 2.85 -17.18
C ASP A 297 -12.33 3.17 -15.79
N VAL A 298 -11.59 3.89 -14.95
CA VAL A 298 -12.04 4.29 -13.61
C VAL A 298 -12.79 5.62 -13.70
N LYS A 299 -14.11 5.57 -13.51
CA LYS A 299 -14.96 6.78 -13.41
C LYS A 299 -15.29 7.17 -11.97
N TYR A 300 -15.18 6.22 -11.04
CA TYR A 300 -15.51 6.43 -9.64
C TYR A 300 -14.33 6.02 -8.78
N TYR A 301 -13.87 6.96 -7.95
CA TYR A 301 -12.79 6.74 -7.00
C TYR A 301 -13.02 7.59 -5.74
N CYS A 302 -12.37 7.20 -4.65
CA CYS A 302 -12.09 8.08 -3.52
C CYS A 302 -10.72 7.78 -2.91
N TRP A 303 -10.01 8.83 -2.54
CA TRP A 303 -8.90 8.79 -1.62
C TRP A 303 -9.45 8.97 -0.21
N TYR A 304 -9.46 7.90 0.57
CA TYR A 304 -10.03 7.83 1.91
C TYR A 304 -8.93 7.87 2.97
N ARG A 305 -9.03 8.84 3.87
CA ARG A 305 -8.16 8.97 5.04
C ARG A 305 -8.89 8.51 6.30
N PRO A 306 -8.54 7.34 6.86
CA PRO A 306 -9.11 6.87 8.12
C PRO A 306 -8.62 7.74 9.29
N GLU A 307 -9.37 7.71 10.39
CA GLU A 307 -8.97 8.33 11.67
C GLU A 307 -7.79 7.62 12.36
#